data_AF-A0A7Z0QAW6-F1
#
_entry.id   AF-A0A7Z0QAW6-F1
#
_cell.length_a   1.000
_cell.length_b   1.000
_cell.length_c   1.000
_cell.angle_alpha   90.00
_cell.angle_beta   90.00
_cell.angle_gamma   90.00
#
_symmetry.space_group_name_H-M   'P 1'
#
loop_
_entity.id
_entity.type
_entity.pdbx_description
1 polymer ?
#
loop_
_entity_poly.entity_id
_entity_poly.type
_entity_poly.pdbx_seq_one_letter_code
_entity_poly.pdbx_strand_id
1 'polypeptide(L)'
;MQDILKTLTAQPQTFLGRIGADPSKLMTVRDWWYEMDEPVETLADPQAAFGEDERKLMRLCEENTIPHRTASNGRAAAFPAWLFLVAIPANP
;
A
#
# COMPACT_ATOMS: atom_id res chain seq x y z
N MET A 1 24.53 34.44 -13.46
CA MET A 1 24.31 32.98 -13.47
C MET A 1 23.84 32.56 -12.10
N GLN A 2 22.52 32.50 -11.89
CA GLN A 2 21.89 31.95 -10.68
C GLN A 2 20.68 31.15 -11.14
N ASP A 3 20.96 30.06 -11.84
CA ASP A 3 20.06 28.94 -12.00
C ASP A 3 20.67 27.79 -11.17
N ILE A 4 19.88 26.76 -10.83
CA ILE A 4 20.30 25.51 -10.13
C ILE A 4 19.97 25.44 -8.61
N LEU A 5 18.90 26.07 -8.11
CA LEU A 5 18.28 25.62 -6.85
C LEU A 5 16.75 25.63 -6.87
N LYS A 6 16.17 25.32 -8.03
CA LYS A 6 14.83 24.73 -8.10
C LYS A 6 15.00 23.25 -8.36
N THR A 7 15.55 22.52 -7.39
CA THR A 7 15.28 21.09 -7.31
C THR A 7 13.81 20.99 -6.93
N LEU A 8 12.95 21.13 -7.95
CA LEU A 8 11.58 20.65 -7.89
C LEU A 8 11.74 19.19 -7.49
N THR A 9 11.50 18.90 -6.21
CA THR A 9 11.17 17.57 -5.75
C THR A 9 9.97 17.17 -6.58
N ALA A 10 10.24 16.53 -7.72
CA ALA A 10 9.23 15.92 -8.55
C ALA A 10 8.58 14.91 -7.62
N GLN A 11 7.44 15.29 -7.05
CA GLN A 11 6.63 14.35 -6.29
C GLN A 11 6.39 13.19 -7.25
N PRO A 12 6.76 11.96 -6.88
CA PRO A 12 6.56 10.84 -7.77
C PRO A 12 5.08 10.81 -8.16
N GLN A 13 4.82 11.10 -9.44
CA GLN A 13 3.47 11.16 -9.98
C GLN A 13 2.92 9.76 -10.20
N THR A 14 3.82 8.77 -10.34
CA THR A 14 3.47 7.36 -10.51
C THR A 14 3.41 6.64 -9.15
N PHE A 15 2.50 5.68 -9.02
CA PHE A 15 2.33 4.86 -7.81
C PHE A 15 3.62 4.14 -7.41
N LEU A 16 4.31 3.55 -8.39
CA LEU A 16 5.63 2.94 -8.20
C LEU A 16 6.67 3.93 -7.69
N GLY A 17 6.63 5.19 -8.14
CA GLY A 17 7.52 6.23 -7.64
C GLY A 17 7.24 6.60 -6.18
N ARG A 18 5.98 6.57 -5.74
CA ARG A 18 5.59 6.88 -4.35
C ARG A 18 6.02 5.77 -3.40
N ILE A 19 5.83 4.51 -3.81
CA ILE A 19 6.29 3.33 -3.06
C ILE A 19 7.81 3.27 -3.02
N GLY A 20 8.47 3.56 -4.15
CA GLY A 20 9.94 3.60 -4.23
C GLY A 20 10.57 4.75 -3.42
N ALA A 21 9.83 5.83 -3.16
CA ALA A 21 10.30 6.94 -2.32
C ALA A 21 10.36 6.57 -0.83
N ASP A 22 9.45 5.71 -0.36
CA ASP A 22 9.48 5.15 0.99
C ASP A 22 8.92 3.71 1.00
N PRO A 23 9.75 2.69 0.74
CA PRO A 23 9.31 1.30 0.78
C PRO A 23 8.93 0.86 2.20
N SER A 24 9.44 1.53 3.24
CA SER A 24 9.09 1.19 4.63
C SER A 24 7.74 1.75 5.07
N LYS A 25 7.11 2.60 4.24
CA LYS A 25 5.79 3.19 4.51
C LYS A 25 4.78 2.08 4.80
N LEU A 26 4.23 2.10 6.01
CA LEU A 26 3.13 1.22 6.39
C LEU A 26 1.80 1.80 5.93
N MET A 27 1.00 1.01 5.24
CA MET A 27 -0.32 1.37 4.73
C MET A 27 -1.33 0.26 4.95
N THR A 28 -2.60 0.61 5.13
CA THR A 28 -3.68 -0.37 5.23
C THR A 28 -4.10 -0.84 3.83
N VAL A 29 -4.80 -1.98 3.73
CA VAL A 29 -5.37 -2.45 2.45
C VAL A 29 -6.27 -1.38 1.83
N ARG A 30 -7.10 -0.73 2.65
CA ARG A 30 -7.96 0.35 2.19
C ARG A 30 -7.18 1.53 1.63
N ASP A 31 -6.13 1.98 2.33
CA ASP A 31 -5.29 3.08 1.86
C ASP A 31 -4.62 2.73 0.54
N TRP A 32 -4.14 1.49 0.40
CA TRP A 32 -3.56 0.99 -0.85
C TRP A 32 -4.52 1.08 -2.02
N TRP A 33 -5.75 0.57 -1.86
CA TRP A 33 -6.76 0.58 -2.92
C TRP A 33 -7.16 2.00 -3.34
N TYR A 34 -7.30 2.92 -2.38
CA TYR A 34 -7.50 4.34 -2.71
C TYR A 34 -6.29 4.96 -3.40
N GLU A 35 -5.07 4.62 -2.96
CA GLU A 35 -3.86 5.09 -3.63
C GLU A 35 -3.78 4.58 -5.06
N MET A 36 -4.31 3.40 -5.38
CA MET A 36 -4.29 2.79 -6.72
C MET A 36 -5.48 3.17 -7.61
N ASP A 37 -6.41 4.00 -7.12
CA ASP A 37 -7.65 4.37 -7.81
C ASP A 37 -8.48 3.15 -8.27
N GLU A 38 -8.43 2.07 -7.48
CA GLU A 38 -9.14 0.83 -7.78
C GLU A 38 -10.66 1.04 -7.60
N PRO A 39 -11.51 0.54 -8.50
CA PRO A 39 -12.94 0.80 -8.50
C PRO A 39 -13.64 -0.04 -7.42
N VAL A 40 -13.47 0.33 -6.14
CA VAL A 40 -14.08 -0.33 -4.96
C VAL A 40 -15.59 -0.51 -5.11
N GLU A 41 -16.25 0.44 -5.76
CA GLU A 41 -17.70 0.44 -6.03
C GLU A 41 -18.17 -0.70 -6.95
N THR A 42 -17.25 -1.33 -7.70
CA THR A 42 -17.56 -2.46 -8.57
C THR A 42 -17.52 -3.81 -7.85
N LEU A 43 -17.00 -3.84 -6.61
CA LEU A 43 -16.98 -5.05 -5.80
C LEU A 43 -18.37 -5.35 -5.23
N ALA A 44 -18.75 -6.64 -5.27
CA ALA A 44 -19.97 -7.13 -4.64
C ALA A 44 -19.92 -7.01 -3.10
N ASP A 45 -18.74 -7.19 -2.50
CA ASP A 45 -18.50 -6.98 -1.06
C ASP A 45 -17.06 -6.46 -0.83
N PRO A 46 -16.88 -5.13 -0.76
CA PRO A 46 -15.58 -4.52 -0.47
C PRO A 46 -14.98 -4.96 0.87
N GLN A 47 -15.81 -5.20 1.88
CA GLN A 47 -15.34 -5.49 3.22
C GLN A 47 -14.78 -6.91 3.32
N ALA A 48 -15.42 -7.87 2.65
CA ALA A 48 -14.90 -9.23 2.52
C ALA A 48 -13.57 -9.25 1.75
N ALA A 49 -13.48 -8.53 0.62
CA ALA A 49 -12.25 -8.44 -0.16
C ALA A 49 -11.08 -7.88 0.65
N PHE A 50 -11.29 -6.76 1.35
CA PHE A 50 -10.26 -6.17 2.21
C PHE A 50 -9.84 -7.10 3.35
N GLY A 51 -10.79 -7.85 3.93
CA GLY A 51 -10.49 -8.81 4.99
C GLY A 51 -9.74 -10.05 4.49
N GLU A 52 -9.89 -10.45 3.24
CA GLU A 52 -9.09 -11.51 2.62
C GLU A 52 -7.65 -11.04 2.35
N ASP A 53 -7.51 -9.89 1.73
CA ASP A 53 -6.20 -9.28 1.45
C ASP A 53 -5.41 -9.01 2.74
N GLU A 54 -6.08 -8.50 3.78
CA GLU A 54 -5.45 -8.25 5.08
C GLU A 54 -4.89 -9.55 5.69
N ARG A 55 -5.67 -10.65 5.65
CA ARG A 55 -5.22 -11.95 6.15
C ARG A 55 -4.05 -12.50 5.35
N LYS A 56 -4.08 -12.34 4.02
CA LYS A 56 -2.99 -12.79 3.13
C LYS A 56 -1.69 -12.04 3.43
N LEU A 57 -1.76 -10.71 3.55
CA LEU A 57 -0.62 -9.86 3.85
C LEU A 57 -0.06 -10.11 5.25
N MET A 58 -0.93 -10.33 6.24
CA MET A 58 -0.51 -10.70 7.59
C MET A 58 0.31 -11.98 7.59
N ARG A 59 -0.21 -13.03 6.94
CA ARG A 59 0.50 -14.31 6.80
C ARG A 59 1.86 -14.12 6.13
N LEU A 60 1.93 -13.36 5.03
CA LEU A 60 3.20 -13.10 4.35
C LEU A 60 4.20 -12.37 5.25
N CYS A 61 3.72 -11.42 6.06
CA CYS A 61 4.59 -10.71 6.98
C CYS A 61 5.12 -11.62 8.10
N GLU A 62 4.26 -12.47 8.65
CA GLU A 62 4.64 -13.45 9.68
C GLU A 62 5.63 -14.49 9.15
N GLU A 63 5.35 -15.08 7.98
CA GLU A 63 6.20 -16.12 7.35
C GLU A 63 7.60 -15.58 6.99
N ASN A 64 7.70 -14.30 6.61
CA ASN A 64 8.95 -13.70 6.15
C ASN A 64 9.61 -12.78 7.19
N THR A 65 9.10 -12.75 8.44
CA THR A 65 9.58 -11.86 9.51
C THR A 65 9.64 -10.38 9.10
N ILE A 66 8.66 -9.93 8.31
CA ILE A 66 8.59 -8.56 7.80
C ILE A 66 7.96 -7.67 8.87
N PRO A 67 8.55 -6.51 9.19
CA PRO A 67 7.95 -5.53 10.08
C PRO A 67 6.60 -5.05 9.56
N HIS A 68 5.57 -5.20 10.39
CA HIS A 68 4.20 -4.78 10.08
C HIS A 68 3.50 -4.31 11.36
N ARG A 69 2.35 -3.66 11.20
CA ARG A 69 1.47 -3.31 12.30
C ARG A 69 0.28 -4.25 12.33
N THR A 70 0.12 -4.97 13.43
CA THR A 70 -1.05 -5.82 13.65
C THR A 70 -2.32 -4.99 13.88
N ALA A 71 -3.47 -5.55 13.52
CA ALA A 71 -4.75 -4.93 13.82
C ALA A 71 -4.94 -4.84 15.35
N SER A 72 -5.39 -3.69 15.84
CA SER A 72 -5.63 -3.46 17.27
C SER A 72 -6.80 -2.50 17.46
N ASN A 73 -7.72 -2.80 18.38
CA ASN A 73 -8.85 -1.97 18.83
C ASN A 73 -9.24 -0.79 17.90
N GLY A 74 -9.89 -1.10 16.77
CA GLY A 74 -10.41 -0.10 15.83
C GLY A 74 -9.41 0.41 14.78
N ARG A 75 -8.18 -0.12 14.76
CA ARG A 75 -7.18 0.12 13.71
C ARG A 75 -6.94 -1.15 12.92
N ALA A 76 -7.10 -1.06 11.59
CA ALA A 76 -6.75 -2.11 10.64
C ALA A 76 -5.24 -2.38 10.66
N ALA A 77 -4.86 -3.58 10.20
CA ALA A 77 -3.46 -3.90 10.03
C ALA A 77 -2.82 -3.01 8.96
N ALA A 78 -1.52 -2.78 9.07
CA ALA A 78 -0.78 -2.04 8.05
C ALA A 78 0.54 -2.71 7.72
N PHE A 79 0.87 -2.64 6.45
CA PHE A 79 1.93 -3.43 5.83
C PHE A 79 2.84 -2.51 5.00
N PRO A 80 4.11 -2.87 4.82
CA PRO A 80 5.00 -2.16 3.89
C PRO A 80 4.40 -2.06 2.49
N ALA A 81 4.43 -0.86 1.91
CA ALA A 81 3.80 -0.55 0.63
C ALA A 81 4.23 -1.45 -0.55
N TRP A 82 5.49 -1.89 -0.55
CA TRP A 82 6.01 -2.76 -1.61
C TRP A 82 5.41 -4.17 -1.58
N LEU A 83 4.90 -4.65 -0.44
CA LEU A 83 4.27 -5.98 -0.37
C LEU A 83 3.01 -6.05 -1.20
N PHE A 84 2.29 -4.94 -1.32
CA PHE A 84 1.06 -4.90 -2.11
C PHE A 84 1.34 -5.16 -3.59
N LEU A 85 2.44 -4.63 -4.15
CA LEU A 85 2.86 -4.90 -5.53
C LEU A 85 3.12 -6.38 -5.81
N VAL A 86 3.52 -7.14 -4.78
CA VAL A 86 3.88 -8.56 -4.91
C VAL A 86 2.70 -9.47 -4.57
N ALA A 87 1.87 -9.07 -3.60
CA ALA A 87 0.86 -9.92 -3.01
C ALA A 87 -0.56 -9.63 -3.52
N ILE A 88 -0.85 -8.39 -3.92
CA ILE A 88 -2.13 -7.97 -4.48
C ILE A 88 -1.86 -7.51 -5.91
N PRO A 89 -2.07 -8.37 -6.92
CA PRO A 89 -1.99 -7.89 -8.30
C PRO A 89 -2.97 -6.71 -8.43
N ALA A 90 -2.50 -5.57 -8.93
CA ALA A 90 -3.41 -4.61 -9.54
C ALA A 90 -4.22 -5.39 -10.56
N ASN A 91 -5.54 -5.38 -10.40
CA ASN A 91 -6.57 -6.25 -10.99
C ASN A 91 -6.14 -7.08 -12.26
N PRO A 92 -6.35 -8.41 -12.33
CA PRO A 92 -6.08 -9.21 -13.53
C PRO A 92 -6.93 -8.81 -14.76
#